data_AF-A0A8J7AED5-F1
#
_entry.id   AF-A0A8J7AED5-F1
#
_cell.length_a   1.000
_cell.length_b   1.000
_cell.length_c   1.000
_cell.angle_alpha   90.00
_cell.angle_beta   90.00
_cell.angle_gamma   90.00
#
_symmetry.space_group_name_H-M   'P 1'
#
loop_
_entity.id
_entity.type
_entity.pdbx_description
1 polymer ?
#
loop_
_entity_poly.entity_id
_entity_poly.type
_entity_poly.pdbx_seq_one_letter_code
_entity_poly.pdbx_strand_id
1 'polypeptide(L)'
;MIKASMVLPRGLKKPQMSALSGLILGLCMLLICLVYSVTLGAAEIPLGKILTSFIAFDGSYDHLVIQTVRLPRSLIAILVGSALAVSGALMQGLTRNPLA
;
A
#
# COMPACT_ATOMS: atom_id res chain seq x y z
N MET A 1 -20.93 57.62 -12.70
CA MET A 1 -19.80 57.01 -13.43
C MET A 1 -18.64 56.96 -12.45
N ILE A 2 -18.16 55.86 -11.90
CA ILE A 2 -17.84 54.54 -12.50
C ILE A 2 -17.93 53.48 -11.38
N LYS A 3 -18.71 52.43 -11.63
CA LYS A 3 -18.82 51.23 -10.80
C LYS A 3 -17.64 50.33 -11.17
N ALA A 4 -16.55 50.40 -10.42
CA ALA A 4 -15.44 49.47 -10.57
C ALA A 4 -15.85 48.11 -9.97
N SER A 5 -16.58 47.32 -10.76
CA SER A 5 -16.78 45.90 -10.54
C SER A 5 -15.45 45.18 -10.71
N MET A 6 -14.63 45.19 -9.65
CA MET A 6 -13.42 44.39 -9.57
C MET A 6 -13.85 42.94 -9.33
N VAL A 7 -14.04 42.22 -10.44
CA VAL A 7 -14.32 40.79 -10.46
C VAL A 7 -13.11 40.06 -9.91
N LEU A 8 -13.18 39.64 -8.65
CA LEU A 8 -12.17 38.78 -8.04
C LEU A 8 -12.21 37.39 -8.73
N PRO A 9 -11.06 36.84 -9.17
CA PRO A 9 -11.02 35.52 -9.76
C PRO A 9 -11.41 34.45 -8.74
N ARG A 10 -12.31 33.58 -9.20
CA ARG A 10 -12.95 32.47 -8.49
C ARG A 10 -11.94 31.60 -7.75
N GLY A 11 -12.24 31.30 -6.49
CA GLY A 11 -11.45 30.42 -5.64
C GLY A 11 -11.16 29.08 -6.32
N LEU A 12 -9.86 28.82 -6.54
CA LEU A 12 -9.37 27.49 -6.85
C LEU A 12 -9.67 26.59 -5.65
N LYS A 13 -10.78 25.85 -5.70
CA LYS A 13 -10.96 24.67 -4.87
C LYS A 13 -9.88 23.67 -5.30
N LYS A 14 -8.76 23.64 -4.56
CA LYS A 14 -7.81 22.53 -4.63
C LYS A 14 -8.61 21.26 -4.29
N PRO A 15 -8.43 20.13 -4.99
CA PRO A 15 -9.05 18.88 -4.59
C PRO A 15 -8.49 18.57 -3.20
N GLN A 16 -9.33 18.81 -2.19
CA GLN A 16 -8.97 18.78 -0.79
C GLN A 16 -9.10 17.33 -0.29
N MET A 17 -8.53 16.37 -1.05
CA MET A 17 -8.26 15.06 -0.50
C MET A 17 -7.15 15.28 0.51
N SER A 18 -7.52 15.31 1.79
CA SER A 18 -6.53 15.44 2.85
C SER A 18 -5.53 14.29 2.69
N ALA A 19 -4.23 14.56 2.88
CA ALA A 19 -3.21 13.50 2.81
C ALA A 19 -3.59 12.30 3.71
N LEU A 20 -4.36 12.57 4.76
CA LEU A 20 -4.97 11.59 5.65
C LEU A 20 -5.97 10.64 4.95
N SER A 21 -6.86 11.15 4.09
CA SER A 21 -7.81 10.28 3.37
C SER A 21 -7.10 9.39 2.36
N GLY A 22 -6.06 9.91 1.70
CA GLY A 22 -5.19 9.11 0.83
C GLY A 22 -4.44 8.01 1.59
N LEU A 23 -3.91 8.33 2.77
CA LEU A 23 -3.22 7.35 3.62
C LEU A 23 -4.16 6.24 4.12
N ILE A 24 -5.37 6.61 4.57
CA ILE A 24 -6.39 5.64 5.02
C ILE A 24 -6.79 4.71 3.87
N LEU A 25 -7.04 5.26 2.68
CA LEU A 25 -7.39 4.47 1.51
C LEU A 25 -6.25 3.51 1.12
N GLY A 26 -5.01 4.02 1.08
CA GLY A 26 -3.82 3.22 0.78
C GLY A 26 -3.61 2.09 1.79
N LEU A 27 -3.81 2.36 3.08
CA LEU A 27 -3.69 1.34 4.13
C LEU A 27 -4.77 0.27 4.00
N CYS A 28 -6.04 0.66 3.76
CA CYS A 28 -7.12 -0.28 3.50
C CYS A 28 -6.82 -1.16 2.27
N MET A 29 -6.32 -0.56 1.20
CA MET A 29 -5.98 -1.27 -0.03
C MET A 29 -4.80 -2.24 0.18
N LEU A 30 -3.80 -1.84 0.97
CA LEU A 30 -2.67 -2.69 1.35
C LEU A 30 -3.12 -3.89 2.19
N LEU A 31 -4.02 -3.68 3.16
CA LEU A 31 -4.60 -4.76 3.96
C LEU A 31 -5.39 -5.75 3.09
N ILE A 32 -6.21 -5.26 2.15
CA ILE A 32 -6.94 -6.12 1.21
C ILE A 32 -5.96 -6.91 0.35
N CYS A 33 -4.90 -6.28 -0.16
CA CYS A 33 -3.88 -6.93 -0.97
C CYS A 33 -3.10 -7.97 -0.17
N LEU A 34 -2.86 -7.75 1.13
CA LEU A 34 -2.21 -8.70 2.03
C LEU A 34 -3.11 -9.92 2.26
N VAL A 35 -4.40 -9.71 2.53
CA VAL A 35 -5.39 -10.81 2.62
C VAL A 35 -5.45 -11.60 1.31
N TYR A 36 -5.53 -10.90 0.17
CA TYR A 36 -5.54 -11.53 -1.15
C TYR A 36 -4.22 -12.24 -1.49
N SER A 37 -3.06 -11.71 -1.10
CA SER A 37 -1.77 -12.36 -1.32
C SER A 37 -1.62 -13.62 -0.50
N VAL A 38 -2.29 -13.70 0.64
CA VAL A 38 -2.30 -14.89 1.50
C VAL A 38 -3.27 -15.95 0.96
N THR A 39 -4.42 -15.54 0.41
CA THR A 39 -5.41 -16.46 -0.18
C THR A 39 -5.06 -16.90 -1.60
N LEU A 40 -4.48 -16.03 -2.44
CA LEU A 40 -4.01 -16.32 -3.80
C LEU A 40 -2.60 -16.93 -3.80
N GLY A 41 -2.46 -18.11 -3.22
CA GLY A 41 -1.32 -18.97 -3.55
C GLY A 41 -1.77 -20.41 -3.50
N ALA A 42 -1.36 -21.19 -4.52
CA ALA A 42 -1.49 -22.63 -4.86
C ALA A 42 -2.22 -23.68 -3.97
N ALA A 43 -2.59 -23.38 -2.73
CA ALA A 43 -3.42 -24.19 -1.85
C ALA A 43 -4.23 -23.20 -0.98
N GLU A 44 -5.52 -23.44 -0.83
CA GLU A 44 -6.38 -22.71 0.11
C GLU A 44 -5.90 -22.98 1.54
N ILE A 45 -4.89 -22.24 1.98
CA ILE A 45 -4.29 -22.42 3.30
C ILE A 45 -4.96 -21.41 4.23
N PRO A 46 -5.87 -21.84 5.12
CA PRO A 46 -6.52 -20.94 6.05
C PRO A 46 -5.47 -20.26 6.94
N LEU A 47 -5.71 -18.99 7.29
CA LEU A 47 -4.80 -18.15 8.11
C LEU A 47 -4.30 -18.86 9.38
N GLY A 48 -5.14 -19.73 9.96
CA GLY A 48 -4.78 -20.58 11.10
C GLY A 48 -3.58 -21.49 10.86
N LYS A 49 -3.43 -22.06 9.64
CA LYS A 49 -2.29 -22.92 9.25
C LYS A 49 -0.97 -22.17 9.11
N ILE A 50 -1.00 -20.85 8.87
CA ILE A 50 0.22 -20.03 8.81
C ILE A 50 0.77 -19.83 10.23
N LEU A 51 -0.11 -19.51 11.19
CA LEU A 51 0.28 -19.43 12.60
C LEU A 51 0.74 -20.79 13.14
N THR A 52 0.05 -21.88 12.80
CA THR A 52 0.49 -23.22 13.24
C THR A 52 1.77 -23.67 12.55
N SER A 53 2.06 -23.28 11.31
CA SER A 53 3.37 -23.52 10.69
C SER A 53 4.52 -22.80 11.42
N PHE A 54 4.24 -21.68 12.10
CA PHE A 54 5.21 -20.93 12.89
C PHE A 54 5.38 -21.48 14.33
N ILE A 55 4.32 -22.05 14.91
CA ILE A 55 4.28 -22.53 16.31
C ILE A 55 4.55 -24.04 16.42
N ALA A 56 4.08 -24.83 15.45
CA ALA A 56 4.13 -26.29 15.41
C ALA A 56 4.43 -26.76 13.97
N PHE A 57 5.68 -26.62 13.56
CA PHE A 57 6.13 -27.02 12.22
C PHE A 57 6.16 -28.55 12.07
N ASP A 58 5.26 -29.08 11.25
CA ASP A 58 5.10 -30.52 10.98
C ASP A 58 5.86 -31.05 9.74
N GLY A 59 6.64 -30.20 9.05
CA GLY A 59 7.43 -30.63 7.87
C GLY A 59 6.63 -31.03 6.62
N SER A 60 5.28 -30.96 6.65
CA SER A 60 4.43 -31.15 5.48
C SER A 60 4.80 -30.21 4.32
N TYR A 61 4.64 -30.66 3.07
CA TYR A 61 4.95 -29.89 1.85
C TYR A 61 4.33 -28.48 1.86
N ASP A 62 3.10 -28.35 2.37
CA ASP A 62 2.43 -27.05 2.52
C ASP A 62 3.19 -26.11 3.46
N HIS A 63 3.68 -26.61 4.60
CA HIS A 63 4.42 -25.78 5.57
C HIS A 63 5.78 -25.33 5.01
N LEU A 64 6.47 -26.21 4.27
CA LEU A 64 7.72 -25.89 3.58
C LEU A 64 7.52 -24.79 2.53
N VAL A 65 6.48 -24.88 1.70
CA VAL A 65 6.19 -23.86 0.68
C VAL A 65 5.83 -22.51 1.32
N ILE A 66 5.10 -22.51 2.44
CA ILE A 66 4.79 -21.27 3.16
C ILE A 66 6.06 -20.61 3.69
N GLN A 67 6.94 -21.35 4.38
CA GLN A 67 8.14 -20.77 5.00
C GLN A 67 9.23 -20.40 4.01
N THR A 68 9.45 -21.20 2.97
CA THR A 68 10.60 -21.05 2.07
C THR A 68 10.32 -20.20 0.84
N VAL A 69 9.06 -20.08 0.42
CA VAL A 69 8.70 -19.37 -0.82
C VAL A 69 7.77 -18.20 -0.56
N ARG A 70 6.67 -18.40 0.18
CA ARG A 70 5.62 -17.37 0.32
C ARG A 70 6.01 -16.25 1.26
N LEU A 71 6.42 -16.58 2.48
CA LEU A 71 6.86 -15.58 3.47
C LEU A 71 7.99 -14.69 2.97
N PRO A 72 9.12 -15.23 2.44
CA PRO A 72 10.19 -14.38 1.93
C PRO A 72 9.74 -13.49 0.77
N ARG A 73 8.89 -13.99 -0.14
CA ARG A 73 8.35 -13.20 -1.24
C ARG A 73 7.48 -12.03 -0.77
N SER A 74 6.58 -12.26 0.19
CA SER A 74 5.73 -11.18 0.74
C SER A 74 6.56 -10.13 1.47
N LEU A 75 7.59 -10.54 2.21
CA LEU A 75 8.52 -9.60 2.87
C LEU A 75 9.27 -8.74 1.83
N ILE A 76 9.81 -9.36 0.78
CA ILE A 76 10.51 -8.62 -0.28
C ILE A 76 9.55 -7.65 -0.97
N ALA A 77 8.31 -8.07 -1.28
CA ALA A 77 7.32 -7.20 -1.91
C ALA A 77 7.00 -5.96 -1.06
N ILE A 78 6.83 -6.13 0.26
CA ILE A 78 6.58 -5.00 1.19
C ILE A 78 7.80 -4.08 1.27
N LEU A 79 9.01 -4.64 1.39
CA LEU A 79 10.24 -3.86 1.49
C LEU A 79 10.52 -3.06 0.21
N VAL A 80 10.44 -3.71 -0.95
CA VAL A 80 10.66 -3.06 -2.25
C VAL A 80 9.58 -2.03 -2.52
N GLY A 81 8.31 -2.36 -2.28
CA GLY A 81 7.19 -1.43 -2.47
C GLY A 81 7.30 -0.19 -1.58
N SER A 82 7.64 -0.35 -0.30
CA SER A 82 7.84 0.77 0.62
C SER A 82 9.05 1.64 0.24
N ALA A 83 10.18 1.04 -0.15
CA ALA A 83 11.34 1.77 -0.60
C ALA A 83 11.04 2.61 -1.86
N LEU A 84 10.32 2.05 -2.84
CA LEU A 84 9.90 2.77 -4.04
C LEU A 84 8.91 3.90 -3.71
N ALA A 85 7.95 3.66 -2.83
CA ALA A 85 7.00 4.69 -2.41
C ALA A 85 7.69 5.86 -1.71
N VAL A 86 8.64 5.58 -0.80
CA VAL A 86 9.43 6.61 -0.12
C VAL A 86 10.30 7.37 -1.12
N SER A 87 10.99 6.67 -2.04
CA SER A 87 11.80 7.31 -3.06
C SER A 87 10.97 8.23 -3.97
N GLY A 88 9.78 7.79 -4.39
CA GLY A 88 8.86 8.60 -5.19
C GLY A 88 8.39 9.84 -4.43
N ALA A 89 7.96 9.68 -3.17
CA ALA A 89 7.55 10.81 -2.33
C ALA A 89 8.69 11.83 -2.11
N LEU A 90 9.91 11.35 -1.91
CA LEU A 90 11.09 12.21 -1.81
C LEU A 90 11.37 12.96 -3.11
N MET A 91 11.27 12.29 -4.27
CA MET A 91 11.49 12.92 -5.57
C MET A 91 10.43 13.98 -5.88
N GLN A 92 9.17 13.71 -5.54
CA GLN A 92 8.05 14.66 -5.63
C GLN A 92 8.25 15.88 -4.71
N GLY A 93 8.77 15.66 -3.50
CA GLY A 93 9.08 16.70 -2.53
C GLY A 93 10.26 17.59 -2.96
N LEU A 94 11.34 16.98 -3.47
CA LEU A 94 12.54 17.68 -3.91
C LEU A 94 12.29 18.51 -5.17
N THR A 95 11.62 17.93 -6.16
CA THR A 95 11.29 18.62 -7.42
C THR A 95 10.11 19.58 -7.27
N ARG A 96 9.38 19.50 -6.16
CA ARG A 96 8.08 20.15 -5.96
C ARG A 96 7.12 19.88 -7.12
N ASN A 97 7.24 18.71 -7.76
CA ASN A 97 6.42 18.27 -8.87
C ASN A 97 5.67 16.97 -8.50
N PRO A 98 4.34 17.02 -8.31
CA PRO A 98 3.55 15.85 -7.93
C PRO A 98 3.42 14.78 -9.04
N LEU A 99 3.99 15.00 -10.22
CA LEU A 99 4.00 14.05 -11.35
C LEU A 99 5.32 13.28 -11.50
N ALA A 100 6.35 13.65 -10.72
CA ALA A 100 7.68 13.03 -10.76
C ALA A 100 7.72 11.69 -10.02
#